data_AF-A0AAE0EZY3-F1
#
_entry.id   AF-A0AAE0EZY3-F1
#
_cell.length_a   1.000
_cell.length_b   1.000
_cell.length_c   1.000
_cell.angle_alpha   90.00
_cell.angle_beta   90.00
_cell.angle_gamma   90.00
#
_symmetry.space_group_name_H-M   'P 1'
#
loop_
_entity.id
_entity.type
_entity.pdbx_description
1 polymer ?
#
loop_
_entity_poly.entity_id
_entity_poly.type
_entity_poly.pdbx_seq_one_letter_code
_entity_poly.pdbx_strand_id
1 'polypeptide(L)'
;VSLTLHHSNTTGPANFSGAVVDQLNEAYSMFPVDHRTHMETSFGHLMGYSANYYTYQWSLAIAMDMKSAFTASPGGMHDKPTALRYRDKILMPGGTKKANELVEDFLERPWNLQAYHDWLSEMPVPSA
;
A
#
# COMPACT_ATOMS: atom_id res chain seq x y z
N VAL A 1 7.34 -3.71 -10.25
CA VAL A 1 8.01 -5.03 -10.38
C VAL A 1 7.02 -6.18 -10.22
N SER A 2 6.48 -6.45 -9.03
CA SER A 2 5.57 -7.60 -8.78
C SER A 2 4.37 -7.69 -9.75
N LEU A 3 3.53 -6.65 -9.84
CA LEU A 3 2.37 -6.67 -10.76
C LEU A 3 2.77 -6.86 -12.23
N THR A 4 3.77 -6.12 -12.69
CA THR A 4 4.24 -6.17 -14.08
C THR A 4 4.70 -7.58 -14.45
N LEU A 5 5.48 -8.24 -13.60
CA LEU A 5 5.97 -9.60 -13.84
C LEU A 5 4.86 -10.66 -13.91
N HIS A 6 3.71 -10.43 -13.26
CA HIS A 6 2.56 -11.34 -13.28
C HIS A 6 1.45 -10.96 -14.27
N HIS A 7 1.51 -9.76 -14.86
CA HIS A 7 0.54 -9.28 -15.85
C HIS A 7 1.01 -9.48 -17.29
N SER A 8 2.31 -9.28 -17.57
CA SER A 8 2.83 -9.49 -18.91
C SER A 8 2.87 -10.99 -19.25
N ASN A 9 2.52 -11.35 -20.48
CA ASN A 9 2.52 -12.73 -20.96
C ASN A 9 3.98 -13.20 -21.14
N THR A 10 4.62 -13.61 -20.05
CA THR A 10 6.06 -13.90 -19.94
C THR A 10 6.34 -15.40 -19.82
N THR A 11 5.56 -16.25 -20.48
CA THR A 11 5.72 -17.71 -20.46
C THR A 11 6.98 -18.23 -21.17
N GLY A 12 7.88 -17.34 -21.61
CA GLY A 12 9.16 -17.67 -22.23
C GLY A 12 10.33 -17.34 -21.31
N PRO A 13 11.39 -18.18 -21.24
CA PRO A 13 12.57 -17.95 -20.40
C PRO A 13 13.33 -16.64 -20.71
N ALA A 14 13.08 -16.03 -21.87
CA ALA A 14 13.65 -14.74 -22.27
C ALA A 14 12.97 -13.51 -21.63
N ASN A 15 11.80 -13.67 -21.01
CA ASN A 15 10.93 -12.57 -20.60
C ASN A 15 10.78 -12.40 -19.08
N PHE A 16 11.42 -13.25 -18.27
CA PHE A 16 11.68 -12.99 -16.85
C PHE A 16 12.98 -12.17 -16.71
N SER A 17 13.12 -11.12 -17.53
CA SER A 17 14.39 -10.46 -17.71
C SER A 17 14.56 -9.31 -16.72
N GLY A 18 15.78 -9.18 -16.18
CA GLY A 18 16.22 -8.00 -15.45
C GLY A 18 15.91 -6.70 -16.21
N ALA A 19 15.78 -6.73 -17.54
CA ALA A 19 15.40 -5.58 -18.36
C ALA A 19 14.05 -4.93 -17.98
N VAL A 20 13.02 -5.73 -17.59
CA VAL A 20 11.74 -5.15 -17.13
C VAL A 20 11.93 -4.46 -15.77
N VAL A 21 12.79 -5.02 -14.91
CA VAL A 21 13.10 -4.45 -13.61
C VAL A 21 13.94 -3.18 -13.75
N ASP A 22 14.93 -3.19 -14.64
CA ASP A 22 15.75 -2.04 -15.00
C ASP A 22 14.88 -0.92 -15.56
N GLN A 23 13.98 -1.19 -16.51
CA GLN A 23 13.06 -0.19 -17.05
C GLN A 23 12.20 0.47 -15.96
N LEU A 24 11.71 -0.34 -15.02
CA LEU A 24 10.90 0.18 -13.91
C LEU A 24 11.76 0.99 -12.92
N ASN A 25 12.99 0.58 -12.66
CA ASN A 25 13.91 1.33 -11.82
C ASN A 25 14.31 2.64 -12.50
N GLU A 26 14.60 2.66 -13.80
CA GLU A 26 14.87 3.90 -14.55
C GLU A 26 13.69 4.88 -14.48
N ALA A 27 12.46 4.37 -14.51
CA ALA A 27 11.26 5.21 -14.47
C ALA A 27 10.92 5.75 -13.08
N TYR A 28 11.21 5.00 -12.01
CA TYR A 28 10.67 5.27 -10.67
C TYR A 28 11.70 5.35 -9.54
N SER A 29 12.93 4.86 -9.74
CA SER A 29 14.00 4.96 -8.74
C SER A 29 14.54 6.38 -8.69
N MET A 30 14.86 6.85 -7.49
CA MET A 30 15.61 8.10 -7.30
C MET A 30 17.11 7.93 -7.57
N PHE A 31 17.58 6.68 -7.62
CA PHE A 31 19.00 6.33 -7.82
C PHE A 31 19.24 5.72 -9.20
N PRO A 32 20.43 5.94 -9.79
CA PRO A 32 20.82 5.29 -11.04
C PRO A 32 20.69 3.76 -10.97
N VAL A 33 20.28 3.16 -12.07
CA VAL A 33 20.20 1.70 -12.19
C VAL A 33 21.60 1.12 -12.35
N ASP A 34 21.92 0.10 -11.53
CA ASP A 34 23.11 -0.73 -11.72
C ASP A 34 22.70 -2.06 -12.37
N HIS A 35 22.93 -2.16 -13.68
CA HIS A 35 22.58 -3.32 -14.50
C HIS A 35 23.33 -4.61 -14.13
N ARG A 36 24.29 -4.55 -13.19
CA ARG A 36 24.95 -5.74 -12.62
C ARG A 36 24.14 -6.36 -11.48
N THR A 37 23.11 -5.67 -11.01
CA THR A 37 22.25 -6.12 -9.92
C THR A 37 20.97 -6.76 -10.45
N HIS A 38 20.46 -7.74 -9.71
CA HIS A 38 19.24 -8.46 -10.03
C HIS A 38 18.37 -8.57 -8.79
N MET A 39 17.85 -7.44 -8.31
CA MET A 39 17.10 -7.36 -7.04
C MET A 39 15.92 -8.33 -7.01
N GLU A 40 15.26 -8.55 -8.14
CA GLU A 40 14.18 -9.51 -8.32
C GLU A 40 14.55 -10.94 -7.92
N THR A 41 15.81 -11.35 -8.07
CA THR A 41 16.29 -12.67 -7.65
C THR A 41 16.42 -12.81 -6.13
N SER A 42 16.47 -11.68 -5.41
CA SER A 42 16.49 -11.60 -3.96
C SER A 42 15.15 -11.11 -3.40
N PHE A 43 14.15 -10.87 -4.25
CA PHE A 43 12.87 -10.32 -3.83
C PHE A 43 11.92 -11.44 -3.37
N GLY A 44 12.09 -11.88 -2.12
CA GLY A 44 11.36 -13.01 -1.55
C GLY A 44 9.83 -12.92 -1.64
N HIS A 45 9.25 -11.71 -1.62
CA HIS A 45 7.81 -11.50 -1.78
C HIS A 45 7.27 -11.93 -3.16
N LEU A 46 8.11 -12.10 -4.18
CA LEU A 46 7.68 -12.72 -5.42
C LEU A 46 7.27 -14.19 -5.23
N MET A 47 7.68 -14.83 -4.13
CA MET A 47 7.33 -16.20 -3.76
C MET A 47 6.26 -16.19 -2.67
N GLY A 48 5.01 -16.51 -3.03
CA GLY A 48 3.90 -16.61 -2.08
C GLY A 48 3.20 -15.28 -1.74
N TYR A 49 3.73 -14.14 -2.19
CA TYR A 49 3.06 -12.83 -2.17
C TYR A 49 3.02 -12.17 -3.56
N SER A 50 3.11 -13.02 -4.57
CA SER A 50 3.08 -12.73 -6.00
C SER A 50 1.85 -11.91 -6.37
N ALA A 51 2.03 -10.88 -7.19
CA ALA A 51 1.01 -9.93 -7.62
C ALA A 51 0.30 -9.13 -6.51
N ASN A 52 0.69 -9.31 -5.25
CA ASN A 52 0.04 -8.65 -4.11
C ASN A 52 0.91 -7.56 -3.48
N TYR A 53 2.17 -7.36 -3.90
CA TYR A 53 3.05 -6.39 -3.21
C TYR A 53 2.50 -4.95 -3.14
N TYR A 54 1.65 -4.55 -4.09
CA TYR A 54 0.99 -3.23 -4.07
C TYR A 54 0.03 -3.06 -2.88
N THR A 55 -0.44 -4.15 -2.26
CA THR A 55 -1.40 -4.10 -1.16
C THR A 55 -0.80 -3.47 0.09
N TYR A 56 0.52 -3.41 0.24
CA TYR A 56 1.16 -2.62 1.29
C TYR A 56 0.78 -1.14 1.18
N GLN A 57 0.99 -0.53 0.01
CA GLN A 57 0.64 0.89 -0.18
C GLN A 57 -0.87 1.12 -0.22
N TRP A 58 -1.64 0.19 -0.80
CA TRP A 58 -3.10 0.26 -0.79
C TRP A 58 -3.65 0.25 0.65
N SER A 59 -3.21 -0.70 1.48
CA SER A 59 -3.67 -0.82 2.86
C SER A 59 -3.21 0.35 3.73
N LEU A 60 -2.00 0.88 3.48
CA LEU A 60 -1.52 2.10 4.13
C LEU A 60 -2.40 3.31 3.80
N ALA A 61 -2.79 3.50 2.55
CA ALA A 61 -3.67 4.60 2.16
C ALA A 61 -5.02 4.54 2.88
N ILE A 62 -5.64 3.36 2.94
CA ILE A 62 -6.87 3.13 3.72
C ILE A 62 -6.64 3.40 5.21
N ALA A 63 -5.53 2.92 5.77
CA ALA A 63 -5.19 3.13 7.16
C ALA A 63 -5.03 4.62 7.51
N MET A 64 -4.45 5.42 6.62
CA MET A 64 -4.36 6.87 6.80
C MET A 64 -5.71 7.55 6.80
N ASP A 65 -6.63 7.12 5.93
CA ASP A 65 -7.98 7.67 5.93
C ASP A 65 -8.75 7.27 7.21
N MET A 66 -8.61 6.01 7.67
CA MET A 66 -9.17 5.59 8.97
C MET A 66 -8.56 6.35 10.15
N LYS A 67 -7.26 6.65 10.12
CA LYS A 67 -6.59 7.48 11.12
C LYS A 67 -7.19 8.89 11.17
N SER A 68 -7.68 9.42 10.04
CA SER A 68 -8.30 10.76 9.99
C SER A 68 -9.51 10.89 10.93
N ALA A 69 -10.28 9.81 11.11
CA ALA A 69 -11.41 9.77 12.04
C ALA A 69 -10.97 9.95 13.51
N PHE A 70 -9.79 9.44 13.87
CA PHE A 70 -9.22 9.66 15.20
C PHE A 70 -8.72 11.09 15.34
N THR A 71 -7.96 11.61 14.38
CA THR A 71 -7.41 12.97 14.47
C THR A 71 -8.47 14.07 14.46
N ALA A 72 -9.61 13.84 13.81
CA ALA A 72 -10.74 14.77 13.80
C ALA A 72 -11.62 14.68 15.06
N SER A 73 -11.45 13.65 15.88
CA SER A 73 -12.24 13.47 17.10
C SER A 73 -11.74 14.38 18.24
N PRO A 74 -12.61 14.77 19.20
CA PRO A 74 -12.20 15.61 20.33
C PRO A 74 -11.08 15.01 21.20
N GLY A 75 -11.04 13.68 21.31
CA GLY A 75 -10.00 12.95 22.05
C GLY A 75 -8.77 12.57 21.21
N GLY A 76 -8.72 12.94 19.94
CA GLY A 76 -7.63 12.59 19.04
C GLY A 76 -7.37 11.08 18.95
N MET A 77 -6.10 10.70 18.97
CA MET A 77 -5.68 9.29 18.93
C MET A 77 -6.13 8.46 20.15
N HIS A 78 -6.59 9.10 21.23
CA HIS A 78 -7.05 8.42 22.45
C HIS A 78 -8.57 8.51 22.65
N ASP A 79 -9.33 8.92 21.62
CA ASP A 79 -10.78 9.03 21.70
C ASP A 79 -11.46 7.66 21.85
N LYS A 80 -11.99 7.39 23.04
CA LYS A 80 -12.63 6.11 23.38
C LYS A 80 -13.84 5.79 22.51
N PRO A 81 -14.77 6.73 22.21
CA PRO A 81 -15.86 6.48 21.26
C PRO A 81 -15.38 6.01 19.88
N THR A 82 -14.36 6.67 19.32
CA THR A 82 -13.80 6.32 18.01
C THR A 82 -13.09 4.97 18.04
N ALA A 83 -12.35 4.67 19.11
CA ALA A 83 -11.71 3.36 19.30
C ALA A 83 -12.74 2.21 19.40
N LEU A 84 -13.86 2.43 20.09
CA LEU A 84 -14.96 1.44 20.15
C LEU A 84 -15.60 1.24 18.78
N ARG A 85 -15.84 2.32 18.02
CA ARG A 85 -16.34 2.22 16.64
C ARG A 85 -15.35 1.46 15.75
N TYR A 86 -14.05 1.69 15.86
CA TYR A 86 -13.02 0.95 15.12
C TYR A 86 -13.04 -0.54 15.46
N ARG A 87 -13.12 -0.89 16.75
CA ARG A 87 -13.27 -2.29 17.19
C ARG A 87 -14.50 -2.94 16.57
N ASP A 88 -15.65 -2.29 16.66
CA ASP A 88 -16.94 -2.88 16.29
C ASP A 88 -17.13 -2.95 14.76
N LYS A 89 -16.57 -1.99 14.02
CA LYS A 89 -16.75 -1.89 12.56
C LYS A 89 -15.62 -2.52 11.75
N ILE A 90 -14.37 -2.51 12.24
CA ILE A 90 -13.22 -3.04 11.50
C ILE A 90 -12.74 -4.38 12.05
N LEU A 91 -12.50 -4.47 13.36
CA LEU A 91 -11.82 -5.65 13.94
C LEU A 91 -12.77 -6.82 14.20
N MET A 92 -13.92 -6.55 14.81
CA MET A 92 -14.88 -7.56 15.24
C MET A 92 -15.49 -8.35 14.08
N PRO A 93 -15.86 -7.74 12.93
CA PRO A 93 -16.50 -8.50 11.84
C PRO A 93 -15.55 -9.45 11.11
N GLY A 94 -14.24 -9.23 11.14
CA GLY A 94 -13.28 -10.04 10.38
C GLY A 94 -13.66 -10.14 8.89
N GLY A 95 -13.67 -11.35 8.34
CA GLY A 95 -14.03 -11.62 6.94
C GLY A 95 -15.52 -11.75 6.63
N THR A 96 -16.42 -11.33 7.54
CA THR A 96 -17.89 -11.53 7.36
C THR A 96 -18.54 -10.53 6.39
N LYS A 97 -17.85 -9.44 6.03
CA LYS A 97 -18.25 -8.47 5.01
C LYS A 97 -17.08 -8.12 4.10
N LYS A 98 -17.36 -7.45 2.98
CA LYS A 98 -16.31 -6.91 2.11
C LYS A 98 -15.52 -5.83 2.86
N ALA A 99 -14.21 -5.82 2.70
CA ALA A 99 -13.34 -4.85 3.36
C ALA A 99 -13.75 -3.39 3.12
N ASN A 100 -14.18 -3.05 1.90
CA ASN A 100 -14.64 -1.69 1.57
C ASN A 100 -15.87 -1.29 2.39
N GLU A 101 -16.83 -2.19 2.57
CA GLU A 101 -18.03 -1.95 3.37
C GLU A 101 -17.67 -1.73 4.85
N LEU A 102 -16.71 -2.49 5.38
CA LEU A 102 -16.22 -2.30 6.76
C LEU A 102 -15.58 -0.92 6.96
N VAL A 103 -14.75 -0.50 6.00
CA VAL A 103 -14.08 0.81 6.03
C VAL A 103 -15.09 1.95 5.96
N GLU A 104 -16.07 1.86 5.05
CA GLU A 104 -17.12 2.86 4.90
C GLU A 104 -18.05 2.91 6.13
N ASP A 105 -18.38 1.76 6.72
CA ASP A 105 -19.15 1.67 7.97
C ASP A 105 -18.43 2.37 9.14
N PHE A 106 -17.08 2.36 9.17
CA PHE A 106 -16.28 3.02 10.20
C PHE A 106 -16.12 4.52 9.96
N LEU A 107 -15.88 4.92 8.70
CA LEU A 107 -15.66 6.29 8.28
C LEU A 107 -16.95 7.10 8.12
N GLU A 108 -18.09 6.43 7.96
CA GLU A 108 -19.40 7.01 7.64
C GLU A 108 -19.43 7.76 6.29
N ARG A 109 -18.49 7.39 5.40
CA ARG A 109 -18.34 7.90 4.03
C ARG A 109 -17.46 6.95 3.21
N PRO A 110 -17.48 7.05 1.87
CA PRO A 110 -16.43 6.47 1.02
C PRO A 110 -15.04 6.89 1.48
N TRP A 111 -14.10 5.95 1.48
CA TRP A 111 -12.70 6.27 1.73
C TRP A 111 -12.07 6.96 0.52
N ASN A 112 -11.02 7.74 0.74
CA ASN A 112 -10.29 8.42 -0.32
C ASN A 112 -8.79 8.57 0.03
N LEU A 113 -8.02 9.12 -0.91
CA LEU A 113 -6.57 9.24 -0.78
C LEU A 113 -6.09 10.53 -0.09
N GLN A 114 -6.99 11.42 0.34
CA GLN A 114 -6.60 12.76 0.82
C GLN A 114 -5.66 12.67 2.02
N ALA A 115 -6.03 11.91 3.06
CA ALA A 115 -5.20 11.75 4.25
C ALA A 115 -3.83 11.11 3.95
N TYR A 116 -3.77 10.24 2.93
CA TYR A 116 -2.52 9.63 2.48
C TYR A 116 -1.64 10.65 1.71
N HIS A 117 -2.24 11.49 0.87
CA HIS A 117 -1.55 12.56 0.15
C HIS A 117 -1.00 13.62 1.11
N ASP A 118 -1.79 14.03 2.10
CA ASP A 118 -1.39 14.99 3.12
C ASP A 118 -0.17 14.44 3.89
N TRP A 119 -0.24 13.18 4.32
CA TRP A 119 0.88 12.52 4.99
C TRP A 119 2.15 12.46 4.16
N LEU A 120 2.05 12.11 2.87
CA LEU A 120 3.22 12.09 1.97
C LEU A 120 3.83 13.48 1.81
N SER A 121 3.01 14.52 1.81
CA SER A 121 3.45 15.92 1.65
C SER A 121 4.17 16.47 2.90
N GLU A 122 3.88 15.90 4.07
CA GLU A 122 4.53 16.24 5.34
C GLU A 122 5.85 15.49 5.56
N MET A 123 6.17 14.45 4.76
CA MET A 123 7.41 13.70 4.93
C MET A 123 8.61 14.59 4.60
N PRO A 124 9.66 14.62 5.47
CA PRO A 124 10.87 15.35 5.17
C PRO A 124 11.46 14.87 3.84
N VAL A 125 11.65 15.79 2.89
CA VAL A 125 12.43 15.50 1.69
C VAL A 125 13.88 15.31 2.14
N PRO A 126 14.52 14.16 1.90
CA PRO A 126 15.93 14.00 2.20
C PRO A 126 16.73 15.08 1.47
N SER A 127 17.57 15.82 2.19
CA SER A 127 18.52 16.73 1.53
C SER A 127 19.45 15.91 0.64
N ALA A 128 19.54 16.32 -0.63
CA ALA A 128 20.45 15.74 -1.61
C ALA A 128 21.92 15.85 -1.19
#